data_AF-A0A3T0N6N7-F1
#
_entry.id   AF-A0A3T0N6N7-F1
#
_cell.length_a   1.000
_cell.length_b   1.000
_cell.length_c   1.000
_cell.angle_alpha   90.00
_cell.angle_beta   90.00
_cell.angle_gamma   90.00
#
_symmetry.space_group_name_H-M   'P 1'
#
loop_
_entity.id
_entity.type
_entity.pdbx_description
1 polymer ?
#
loop_
_entity_poly.entity_id
_entity_poly.type
_entity_poly.pdbx_seq_one_letter_code
_entity_poly.pdbx_strand_id
1 'polypeptide(L)'
;MNTQANEKSYHYGVMRRAIELIDEGGEDLSLEDLAKKMGMSPAHFQRLFSAWVGVSPKRYQQYLRLGHAKSLLHGNFTTLGTAHAVGLSGTGRLHDLFLRWEAMSPGEYARKGAEMQISWGWFDSPFGLALAMGTAKGICGMAFAAETGTEATMADMQSRWPKATFIEDPMMLRPLVTAAFDQRGETALHMIGAPLQIKVWEALLRIPSGHVSTYSEIAQSIGAPRAQRAVGTAVGRNPVSWLIPCHRALRKSGALGGYHWGLPVKRAMLAFEAARSEERSDA
;
A
#
# COMPACT_ATOMS: atom_id res chain seq x y z
N MET A 1 20.01 -2.75 -40.98
CA MET A 1 19.62 -3.85 -40.06
C MET A 1 19.75 -3.35 -38.63
N ASN A 2 18.71 -3.53 -37.82
CA ASN A 2 18.35 -2.64 -36.71
C ASN A 2 19.05 -3.03 -35.38
N THR A 3 20.25 -2.50 -35.14
CA THR A 3 21.11 -2.84 -33.99
C THR A 3 20.39 -2.65 -32.63
N GLN A 4 19.55 -1.62 -32.50
CA GLN A 4 18.77 -1.36 -31.28
C GLN A 4 17.64 -2.37 -31.02
N ALA A 5 17.04 -2.93 -32.08
CA ALA A 5 16.00 -3.95 -31.94
C ALA A 5 16.61 -5.29 -31.50
N ASN A 6 17.80 -5.60 -32.01
CA ASN A 6 18.55 -6.81 -31.65
C ASN A 6 19.04 -6.76 -30.19
N GLU A 7 19.49 -5.58 -29.74
CA GLU A 7 19.94 -5.34 -28.36
C GLU A 7 18.79 -5.42 -27.34
N LYS A 8 17.60 -4.89 -27.66
CA LYS A 8 16.39 -5.04 -26.83
C LYS A 8 15.91 -6.50 -26.73
N SER A 9 15.94 -7.23 -27.86
CA SER A 9 15.56 -8.65 -27.89
C SER A 9 16.54 -9.52 -27.11
N TYR A 10 17.84 -9.21 -27.19
CA TYR A 10 18.89 -9.87 -26.40
C TYR A 10 18.70 -9.62 -24.90
N HIS A 11 18.51 -8.37 -24.46
CA HIS A 11 18.29 -8.05 -23.06
C HIS A 11 17.01 -8.69 -22.51
N TYR A 12 15.93 -8.76 -23.29
CA TYR A 12 14.71 -9.48 -22.90
C TYR A 12 14.98 -10.97 -22.64
N GLY A 13 15.68 -11.65 -23.55
CA GLY A 13 16.02 -13.08 -23.39
C GLY A 13 16.92 -13.36 -22.19
N VAL A 14 17.87 -12.47 -21.90
CA VAL A 14 18.73 -12.58 -20.72
C VAL A 14 17.92 -12.35 -19.43
N MET A 15 17.06 -11.33 -19.38
CA MET A 15 16.26 -11.03 -18.19
C MET A 15 15.20 -12.09 -17.91
N ARG A 16 14.58 -12.66 -18.95
CA ARG A 16 13.66 -13.80 -18.81
C ARG A 16 14.35 -14.99 -18.14
N ARG A 17 15.53 -15.40 -18.64
CA ARG A 17 16.31 -16.50 -18.03
C ARG A 17 16.73 -16.18 -16.60
N ALA A 18 17.10 -14.92 -16.32
CA ALA A 18 17.45 -14.50 -14.97
C ALA A 18 16.27 -14.61 -13.99
N ILE A 19 15.05 -14.30 -14.44
CA ILE A 19 13.82 -14.42 -13.65
C ILE A 19 13.45 -15.88 -13.45
N GLU A 20 13.44 -16.68 -14.53
CA GLU A 20 13.21 -18.13 -14.46
C GLU A 20 14.17 -18.80 -13.44
N LEU A 21 15.46 -18.41 -13.47
CA LEU A 21 16.46 -18.93 -12.55
C LEU A 21 16.27 -18.49 -11.08
N ILE A 22 15.62 -17.34 -10.86
CA ILE A 22 15.26 -16.89 -9.52
C ILE A 22 13.96 -17.60 -9.05
N ASP A 23 13.03 -17.86 -9.96
CA ASP A 23 11.73 -18.48 -9.69
C ASP A 23 11.85 -20.00 -9.43
N GLU A 24 12.78 -20.70 -10.09
CA GLU A 24 12.99 -22.16 -9.99
C GLU A 24 13.62 -22.68 -8.68
N GLY A 25 13.75 -21.82 -7.65
CA GLY A 25 14.12 -22.28 -6.30
C GLY A 25 15.59 -22.11 -5.92
N GLY A 26 16.28 -21.09 -6.42
CA GLY A 26 17.64 -20.77 -5.98
C GLY A 26 17.65 -20.21 -4.55
N GLU A 27 17.98 -21.04 -3.57
CA GLU A 27 18.52 -20.59 -2.27
C GLU A 27 19.53 -19.45 -2.50
N ASP A 28 19.31 -18.33 -1.82
CA ASP A 28 20.18 -17.16 -1.68
C ASP A 28 21.26 -16.89 -2.76
N LEU A 29 20.95 -17.10 -4.05
CA LEU A 29 21.94 -16.89 -5.11
C LEU A 29 22.43 -15.45 -5.03
N SER A 30 23.73 -15.32 -4.80
CA SER A 30 24.34 -14.01 -4.66
C SER A 30 24.23 -13.25 -5.99
N LEU A 31 24.41 -11.94 -5.93
CA LEU A 31 24.49 -11.13 -7.15
C LEU A 31 25.59 -11.65 -8.09
N GLU A 32 26.68 -12.17 -7.52
CA GLU A 32 27.82 -12.73 -8.25
C GLU A 32 27.43 -14.02 -8.97
N ASP A 33 26.69 -14.91 -8.31
CA ASP A 33 26.23 -16.17 -8.92
C ASP A 33 25.23 -15.94 -10.04
N LEU A 34 24.28 -15.03 -9.83
CA LEU A 34 23.29 -14.64 -10.85
C LEU A 34 23.99 -14.02 -12.06
N ALA A 35 24.94 -13.10 -11.82
CA ALA A 35 25.68 -12.45 -12.90
C ALA A 35 26.55 -13.46 -13.67
N LYS A 36 27.24 -14.37 -12.97
CA LYS A 36 28.05 -15.43 -13.58
C LYS A 36 27.21 -16.35 -14.46
N LYS A 37 26.04 -16.79 -13.98
CA LYS A 37 25.10 -17.62 -14.76
C LYS A 37 24.57 -16.90 -16.00
N MET A 38 24.45 -15.57 -15.95
CA MET A 38 24.02 -14.75 -17.08
C MET A 38 25.18 -14.33 -18.01
N GLY A 39 26.43 -14.71 -17.72
CA GLY A 39 27.61 -14.34 -18.50
C GLY A 39 27.94 -12.84 -18.41
N MET A 40 27.64 -12.20 -17.27
CA MET A 40 27.76 -10.76 -17.06
C MET A 40 28.59 -10.44 -15.81
N SER A 41 29.13 -9.22 -15.76
CA SER A 41 29.69 -8.70 -14.50
C SER A 41 28.56 -8.34 -13.51
N PRO A 42 28.78 -8.47 -12.19
CA PRO A 42 27.76 -8.16 -11.18
C PRO A 42 27.17 -6.75 -11.29
N ALA A 43 28.02 -5.75 -11.52
CA ALA A 43 27.59 -4.36 -11.67
C ALA A 43 26.78 -4.12 -12.96
N HIS A 44 27.08 -4.83 -14.05
CA HIS A 44 26.31 -4.75 -15.27
C HIS A 44 24.94 -5.44 -15.11
N PHE A 45 24.95 -6.67 -14.59
CA PHE A 45 23.73 -7.44 -14.33
C PHE A 45 22.78 -6.69 -13.38
N GLN A 46 23.27 -6.13 -12.27
CA GLN A 46 22.45 -5.37 -11.34
C GLN A 46 21.78 -4.16 -12.01
N ARG A 47 22.53 -3.40 -12.80
CA ARG A 47 21.99 -2.21 -13.50
C ARG A 47 20.93 -2.62 -14.51
N LEU A 48 21.20 -3.64 -15.33
CA LEU A 48 20.29 -4.12 -16.35
C LEU A 48 19.01 -4.70 -15.74
N PHE A 49 19.15 -5.57 -14.73
CA PHE A 49 18.04 -6.16 -14.00
C PHE A 49 17.19 -5.10 -13.31
N SER A 50 17.82 -4.13 -12.62
CA SER A 50 17.09 -3.05 -11.94
C SER A 50 16.39 -2.11 -12.93
N ALA A 51 16.96 -1.90 -14.12
CA ALA A 51 16.31 -1.12 -15.17
C ALA A 51 15.09 -1.83 -15.77
N TRP A 52 15.13 -3.17 -15.85
CA TRP A 52 14.05 -3.98 -16.42
C TRP A 52 12.95 -4.31 -15.41
N VAL A 53 13.31 -4.82 -14.24
CA VAL A 53 12.38 -5.25 -13.17
C VAL A 53 11.96 -4.08 -12.25
N GLY A 54 12.75 -3.00 -12.21
CA GLY A 54 12.49 -1.82 -11.38
C GLY A 54 13.00 -1.93 -9.93
N VAL A 55 13.50 -3.10 -9.52
CA VAL A 55 14.14 -3.34 -8.21
C VAL A 55 15.41 -4.17 -8.38
N SER A 56 16.30 -4.15 -7.38
CA SER A 56 17.51 -4.99 -7.42
C SER A 56 17.18 -6.48 -7.31
N PRO A 57 18.03 -7.39 -7.84
CA PRO A 57 17.83 -8.83 -7.74
C PRO A 57 17.55 -9.31 -6.31
N LYS A 58 18.34 -8.81 -5.34
CA LYS A 58 18.17 -9.13 -3.91
C LYS A 58 16.81 -8.72 -3.36
N ARG A 59 16.27 -7.56 -3.78
CA ARG A 59 14.93 -7.11 -3.36
C ARG A 59 13.84 -7.94 -4.01
N TYR A 60 14.03 -8.34 -5.27
CA TYR A 60 13.10 -9.22 -5.98
C TYR A 60 13.01 -10.61 -5.30
N GLN A 61 14.16 -11.22 -4.96
CA GLN A 61 14.20 -12.46 -4.18
C GLN A 61 13.52 -12.32 -2.81
N GLN A 62 13.75 -11.21 -2.09
CA GLN A 62 13.07 -10.93 -0.81
C GLN A 62 11.54 -10.82 -0.98
N TYR A 63 11.09 -10.21 -2.08
CA TYR A 63 9.66 -10.07 -2.38
C TYR A 63 9.01 -11.43 -2.71
N LEU A 64 9.67 -12.27 -3.51
CA LEU A 64 9.19 -13.63 -3.78
C LEU A 64 9.14 -14.49 -2.52
N ARG A 65 10.17 -14.40 -1.66
CA ARG A 65 10.17 -15.08 -0.35
C ARG A 65 9.06 -14.61 0.55
N LEU A 66 8.78 -13.31 0.58
CA LEU A 66 7.63 -12.79 1.32
C LEU A 66 6.33 -13.37 0.74
N GLY A 67 6.15 -13.37 -0.58
CA GLY A 67 4.98 -13.98 -1.23
C GLY A 67 4.79 -15.46 -0.85
N HIS A 68 5.86 -16.25 -0.86
CA HIS A 68 5.84 -17.65 -0.45
C HIS A 68 5.56 -17.79 1.06
N ALA A 69 6.24 -17.00 1.91
CA ALA A 69 6.03 -17.02 3.35
C ALA A 69 4.58 -16.69 3.71
N LYS A 70 4.00 -15.71 3.03
CA LYS A 70 2.58 -15.37 3.15
C LYS A 70 1.68 -16.55 2.79
N SER A 71 1.95 -17.25 1.68
CA SER A 71 1.21 -18.44 1.26
C SER A 71 1.29 -19.57 2.30
N LEU A 72 2.47 -19.80 2.88
CA LEU A 72 2.67 -20.83 3.91
C LEU A 72 1.97 -20.48 5.22
N LEU A 73 2.08 -19.22 5.68
CA LEU A 73 1.31 -18.74 6.84
C LEU A 73 -0.20 -18.78 6.57
N HIS A 74 -0.64 -18.65 5.31
CA HIS A 74 -2.05 -18.87 4.95
C HIS A 74 -2.48 -20.32 5.07
N GLY A 75 -1.58 -21.27 4.79
CA GLY A 75 -1.77 -22.70 5.00
C GLY A 75 -1.59 -23.16 6.45
N ASN A 76 -1.68 -22.25 7.43
CA ASN A 76 -1.51 -22.51 8.87
C ASN A 76 -0.14 -23.08 9.27
N PHE A 77 0.93 -22.80 8.51
CA PHE A 77 2.28 -23.11 8.97
C PHE A 77 2.65 -22.26 10.20
N THR A 78 3.41 -22.83 11.13
CA THR A 78 3.99 -22.07 12.24
C THR A 78 4.97 -21.02 11.69
N THR A 79 5.24 -19.96 12.44
CA THR A 79 6.25 -18.96 12.05
C THR A 79 7.63 -19.58 11.89
N LEU A 80 7.97 -20.58 12.72
CA LEU A 80 9.21 -21.35 12.61
C LEU A 80 9.24 -22.22 11.36
N GLY A 81 8.17 -22.98 11.10
CA GLY A 81 8.06 -23.81 9.89
C GLY A 81 8.09 -22.98 8.61
N THR A 82 7.44 -21.81 8.61
CA THR A 82 7.46 -20.85 7.51
C THR A 82 8.88 -20.32 7.27
N ALA A 83 9.58 -19.90 8.32
CA ALA A 83 10.94 -19.38 8.19
C ALA A 83 11.85 -20.41 7.52
N HIS A 84 11.78 -21.68 7.95
CA HIS A 84 12.56 -22.76 7.36
C HIS A 84 12.17 -23.05 5.90
N ALA A 85 10.87 -23.12 5.61
CA ALA A 85 10.35 -23.42 4.28
C ALA A 85 10.64 -22.33 3.23
N VAL A 86 10.87 -21.08 3.65
CA VAL A 86 11.32 -19.99 2.76
C VAL A 86 12.84 -19.75 2.77
N GLY A 87 13.60 -20.68 3.36
CA GLY A 87 15.06 -20.64 3.39
C GLY A 87 15.65 -19.54 4.28
N LEU A 88 14.92 -19.12 5.33
CA LEU A 88 15.42 -18.15 6.30
C LEU A 88 16.06 -18.87 7.48
N SER A 89 17.16 -18.30 8.00
CA SER A 89 17.94 -18.85 9.11
C SER A 89 17.20 -18.88 10.47
N GLY A 90 15.95 -18.41 10.54
CA GLY A 90 15.14 -18.42 11.75
C GLY A 90 13.98 -17.43 11.73
N THR A 91 13.15 -17.49 12.77
CA THR A 91 11.95 -16.66 12.94
C THR A 91 12.26 -15.16 13.03
N GLY A 92 13.44 -14.77 13.54
CA GLY A 92 13.88 -13.38 13.56
C GLY A 92 14.05 -12.79 12.15
N ARG A 93 14.61 -13.55 11.20
CA ARG A 93 14.73 -13.11 9.80
C ARG A 93 13.39 -13.04 9.09
N LEU A 94 12.47 -13.95 9.42
CA LEU A 94 11.09 -13.88 8.95
C LEU A 94 10.41 -12.63 9.51
N HIS A 95 10.64 -12.31 10.79
CA HIS A 95 10.12 -11.11 11.44
C HIS A 95 10.63 -9.83 10.77
N ASP A 96 11.96 -9.72 10.57
CA ASP A 96 12.57 -8.60 9.85
C ASP A 96 11.99 -8.46 8.43
N LEU A 97 11.78 -9.57 7.72
CA LEU A 97 11.21 -9.58 6.38
C LEU A 97 9.78 -9.03 6.37
N PHE A 98 8.94 -9.45 7.31
CA PHE A 98 7.56 -8.98 7.42
C PHE A 98 7.48 -7.53 7.91
N LEU A 99 8.28 -7.10 8.88
CA LEU A 99 8.34 -5.68 9.27
C LEU A 99 8.79 -4.80 8.10
N ARG A 100 9.79 -5.26 7.35
CA ARG A 100 10.36 -4.52 6.21
C ARG A 100 9.43 -4.39 5.02
N TRP A 101 8.45 -5.29 4.86
CA TRP A 101 7.61 -5.33 3.65
C TRP A 101 6.10 -5.28 3.90
N GLU A 102 5.64 -5.58 5.11
CA GLU A 102 4.22 -5.60 5.51
C GLU A 102 3.91 -4.75 6.75
N ALA A 103 4.94 -4.17 7.38
CA ALA A 103 4.83 -3.36 8.61
C ALA A 103 4.09 -4.04 9.77
N MET A 104 4.02 -5.37 9.75
CA MET A 104 3.46 -6.20 10.81
C MET A 104 4.36 -7.40 11.05
N SER A 105 4.19 -8.06 12.18
CA SER A 105 4.90 -9.30 12.44
C SER A 105 4.33 -10.47 11.62
N PRO A 106 5.12 -11.52 11.35
CA PRO A 106 4.62 -12.75 10.72
C PRO A 106 3.49 -13.40 11.52
N GLY A 107 3.49 -13.23 12.85
CA GLY A 107 2.45 -13.77 13.72
C GLY A 107 1.12 -13.01 13.62
N GLU A 108 1.15 -11.69 13.47
CA GLU A 108 -0.04 -10.88 13.17
C GLU A 108 -0.55 -11.18 11.77
N TYR A 109 0.36 -11.33 10.80
CA TYR A 109 0.03 -11.72 9.44
C TYR A 109 -0.61 -13.11 9.38
N ALA A 110 -0.01 -14.10 10.04
CA ALA A 110 -0.52 -15.48 10.08
C ALA A 110 -1.91 -15.56 10.72
N ARG A 111 -2.12 -14.76 11.77
CA ARG A 111 -3.42 -14.64 12.40
C ARG A 111 -4.44 -13.95 11.49
N LYS A 112 -4.06 -13.07 10.57
CA LYS A 112 -4.98 -12.29 9.68
C LYS A 112 -6.15 -11.61 10.42
N GLY A 113 -6.00 -11.30 11.70
CA GLY A 113 -7.12 -10.87 12.52
C GLY A 113 -8.09 -12.00 12.91
N ALA A 114 -7.66 -13.26 12.97
CA ALA A 114 -8.34 -14.29 13.75
C ALA A 114 -8.41 -13.75 15.19
N GLU A 115 -9.65 -13.55 15.67
CA GLU A 115 -10.06 -12.82 16.89
C GLU A 115 -10.15 -11.28 16.79
N MET A 116 -9.81 -10.67 15.65
CA MET A 116 -10.03 -9.25 15.42
C MET A 116 -11.49 -9.00 15.08
N GLN A 117 -12.20 -8.38 16.03
CA GLN A 117 -13.52 -7.82 15.79
C GLN A 117 -13.38 -6.42 15.21
N ILE A 118 -14.06 -6.18 14.10
CA ILE A 118 -14.15 -4.87 13.45
C ILE A 118 -15.60 -4.41 13.56
N SER A 119 -15.82 -3.38 14.36
CA SER A 119 -17.08 -2.67 14.34
C SER A 119 -17.19 -1.87 13.05
N TRP A 120 -18.37 -1.84 12.45
CA TRP A 120 -18.65 -1.05 11.25
C TRP A 120 -20.00 -0.34 11.36
N GLY A 121 -20.18 0.72 10.57
CA GLY A 121 -21.44 1.44 10.47
C GLY A 121 -21.45 2.46 9.34
N TRP A 122 -22.67 2.83 8.91
CA TRP A 122 -22.91 3.88 7.93
C TRP A 122 -23.20 5.22 8.60
N PHE A 123 -22.66 6.30 8.04
CA PHE A 123 -22.77 7.65 8.57
C PHE A 123 -23.03 8.64 7.43
N ASP A 124 -23.92 9.60 7.66
CA ASP A 124 -24.04 10.76 6.78
C ASP A 124 -22.79 11.61 6.90
N SER A 125 -22.31 12.12 5.77
CA SER A 125 -21.14 13.01 5.71
C SER A 125 -21.32 14.08 4.64
N PRO A 126 -20.50 15.15 4.66
CA PRO A 126 -20.49 16.16 3.60
C PRO A 126 -20.18 15.62 2.21
N PHE A 127 -19.68 14.39 2.10
CA PHE A 127 -19.27 13.75 0.85
C PHE A 127 -20.18 12.56 0.46
N GLY A 128 -21.39 12.51 1.04
CA GLY A 128 -22.34 11.42 0.88
C GLY A 128 -22.20 10.34 1.96
N LEU A 129 -22.86 9.21 1.74
CA LEU A 129 -22.89 8.12 2.72
C LEU A 129 -21.48 7.52 2.92
N ALA A 130 -20.98 7.57 4.14
CA ALA A 130 -19.66 7.10 4.54
C ALA A 130 -19.75 5.79 5.32
N LEU A 131 -18.87 4.84 5.00
CA LEU A 131 -18.64 3.63 5.78
C LEU A 131 -17.45 3.86 6.70
N ALA A 132 -17.64 3.67 7.99
CA ALA A 132 -16.54 3.62 8.96
C ALA A 132 -16.35 2.21 9.49
N MET A 133 -15.09 1.83 9.71
CA MET A 133 -14.69 0.59 10.37
C MET A 133 -13.67 0.90 11.45
N GLY A 134 -13.79 0.25 12.60
CA GLY A 134 -12.89 0.46 13.73
C GLY A 134 -12.63 -0.80 14.53
N THR A 135 -11.47 -0.82 15.19
CA THR A 135 -11.10 -1.83 16.18
C THR A 135 -10.92 -1.17 17.54
N ALA A 136 -10.61 -1.95 18.57
CA ALA A 136 -10.23 -1.42 19.89
C ALA A 136 -9.02 -0.45 19.87
N LYS A 137 -8.25 -0.40 18.77
CA LYS A 137 -7.11 0.50 18.59
C LYS A 137 -7.46 1.81 17.85
N GLY A 138 -8.66 1.94 17.29
CA GLY A 138 -9.09 3.10 16.51
C GLY A 138 -9.67 2.77 15.14
N ILE A 139 -9.85 3.79 14.30
CA ILE A 139 -10.41 3.66 12.95
C ILE A 139 -9.42 2.87 12.06
N CYS A 140 -9.91 1.80 11.46
CA CYS A 140 -9.15 0.98 10.50
C CYS A 140 -9.70 1.07 9.07
N GLY A 141 -10.86 1.71 8.89
CA GLY A 141 -11.46 1.92 7.57
C GLY A 141 -12.35 3.16 7.49
N MET A 142 -12.23 3.90 6.39
CA MET A 142 -13.13 4.99 6.02
C MET A 142 -13.30 5.03 4.50
N ALA A 143 -14.53 4.92 4.04
CA ALA A 143 -14.90 4.81 2.61
C ALA A 143 -16.19 5.56 2.30
N PHE A 144 -16.44 5.83 1.01
CA PHE A 144 -17.61 6.59 0.55
C PHE A 144 -18.38 5.80 -0.50
N ALA A 145 -19.70 5.70 -0.33
CA ALA A 145 -20.57 4.88 -1.17
C ALA A 145 -21.36 5.65 -2.23
N ALA A 146 -21.20 6.98 -2.31
CA ALA A 146 -21.98 7.82 -3.21
C ALA A 146 -21.87 7.40 -4.69
N GLU A 147 -20.68 6.99 -5.13
CA GLU A 147 -20.41 6.61 -6.52
C GLU A 147 -20.36 5.08 -6.72
N THR A 148 -19.97 4.34 -5.69
CA THR A 148 -19.72 2.90 -5.75
C THR A 148 -20.90 2.05 -5.26
N GLY A 149 -21.85 2.63 -4.52
CA GLY A 149 -22.92 1.90 -3.86
C GLY A 149 -22.46 1.22 -2.56
N THR A 150 -23.41 0.94 -1.67
CA THR A 150 -23.12 0.42 -0.32
C THR A 150 -22.52 -0.99 -0.35
N GLU A 151 -23.06 -1.88 -1.19
CA GLU A 151 -22.62 -3.28 -1.31
C GLU A 151 -21.16 -3.38 -1.77
N ALA A 152 -20.81 -2.72 -2.89
CA ALA A 152 -19.46 -2.76 -3.43
C ALA A 152 -18.45 -2.10 -2.47
N THR A 153 -18.85 -1.01 -1.81
CA THR A 153 -18.02 -0.33 -0.81
C THR A 153 -17.73 -1.21 0.40
N MET A 154 -18.74 -1.91 0.92
CA MET A 154 -18.58 -2.85 2.03
C MET A 154 -17.67 -4.02 1.63
N ALA A 155 -17.90 -4.62 0.46
CA ALA A 155 -17.10 -5.73 -0.03
C ALA A 155 -15.62 -5.36 -0.23
N ASP A 156 -15.34 -4.18 -0.81
CA ASP A 156 -13.98 -3.66 -0.96
C ASP A 156 -13.29 -3.53 0.41
N MET A 157 -13.96 -2.92 1.37
CA MET A 157 -13.40 -2.69 2.71
C MET A 157 -13.21 -3.99 3.50
N GLN A 158 -14.16 -4.94 3.40
CA GLN A 158 -14.03 -6.26 4.01
C GLN A 158 -12.88 -7.09 3.40
N SER A 159 -12.62 -6.95 2.09
CA SER A 159 -11.53 -7.68 1.43
C SER A 159 -10.14 -7.38 2.00
N ARG A 160 -9.99 -6.23 2.67
CA ARG A 160 -8.76 -5.81 3.36
C ARG A 160 -8.55 -6.57 4.67
N TRP A 161 -9.61 -7.14 5.24
CA TRP A 161 -9.63 -7.88 6.50
C TRP A 161 -10.37 -9.23 6.36
N PRO A 162 -9.89 -10.14 5.49
CA PRO A 162 -10.66 -11.30 5.03
C PRO A 162 -10.95 -12.38 6.10
N LYS A 163 -10.33 -12.30 7.29
CA LYS A 163 -10.59 -13.22 8.42
C LYS A 163 -11.12 -12.49 9.67
N ALA A 164 -11.42 -11.19 9.58
CA ALA A 164 -12.01 -10.45 10.69
C ALA A 164 -13.49 -10.78 10.85
N THR A 165 -13.99 -10.66 12.08
CA THR A 165 -15.44 -10.69 12.35
C THR A 165 -15.96 -9.25 12.29
N PHE A 166 -16.92 -9.00 11.41
CA PHE A 166 -17.53 -7.69 11.25
C PHE A 166 -18.82 -7.61 12.07
N ILE A 167 -18.90 -6.62 12.96
CA ILE A 167 -20.06 -6.40 13.83
C ILE A 167 -20.61 -5.01 13.49
N GLU A 168 -21.89 -4.91 13.19
CA GLU A 168 -22.52 -3.61 13.01
C GLU A 168 -22.69 -2.95 14.37
N ASP A 169 -21.93 -1.88 14.62
CA ASP A 169 -21.98 -1.10 15.86
C ASP A 169 -21.63 0.37 15.56
N PRO A 170 -22.57 1.11 14.92
CA PRO A 170 -22.36 2.52 14.59
C PRO A 170 -22.25 3.38 15.86
N MET A 171 -22.81 2.95 16.98
CA MET A 171 -22.79 3.71 18.23
C MET A 171 -21.39 3.78 18.84
N MET A 172 -20.65 2.68 18.82
CA MET A 172 -19.25 2.67 19.26
C MET A 172 -18.38 3.58 18.39
N LEU A 173 -18.62 3.60 17.07
CA LEU A 173 -17.83 4.38 16.12
C LEU A 173 -18.18 5.87 16.10
N ARG A 174 -19.40 6.24 16.50
CA ARG A 174 -19.93 7.61 16.36
C ARG A 174 -18.98 8.69 16.90
N PRO A 175 -18.39 8.58 18.10
CA PRO A 175 -17.48 9.60 18.61
C PRO A 175 -16.25 9.79 17.73
N LEU A 176 -15.67 8.69 17.22
CA LEU A 176 -14.49 8.73 16.35
C LEU A 176 -14.82 9.32 14.98
N VAL A 177 -15.99 8.95 14.43
CA VAL A 177 -16.45 9.46 13.12
C VAL A 177 -16.79 10.95 13.20
N THR A 178 -17.47 11.38 14.26
CA THR A 178 -17.74 12.81 14.50
C THR A 178 -16.43 13.59 14.61
N ALA A 179 -15.46 13.13 15.41
CA ALA A 179 -14.15 13.77 15.53
C ALA A 179 -13.41 13.86 14.17
N ALA A 180 -13.51 12.81 13.36
CA ALA A 180 -12.90 12.76 12.03
C ALA A 180 -13.50 13.78 11.05
N PHE A 181 -14.83 13.96 11.02
CA PHE A 181 -15.48 14.91 10.11
C PHE A 181 -15.45 16.35 10.62
N ASP A 182 -15.55 16.55 11.93
CA ASP A 182 -15.43 17.88 12.54
C ASP A 182 -13.98 18.40 12.54
N GLN A 183 -13.00 17.53 12.25
CA GLN A 183 -11.57 17.80 12.33
C GLN A 183 -11.17 18.35 13.72
N ARG A 184 -11.80 17.82 14.77
CA ARG A 184 -11.60 18.22 16.16
C ARG A 184 -11.19 17.00 16.99
N GLY A 185 -10.08 17.11 17.71
CA GLY A 185 -9.54 16.05 18.56
C GLY A 185 -8.59 15.09 17.84
N GLU A 186 -8.12 14.08 18.56
CA GLU A 186 -7.25 13.02 18.03
C GLU A 186 -8.10 11.81 17.64
N THR A 187 -8.03 11.40 16.37
CA THR A 187 -8.64 10.14 15.92
C THR A 187 -7.56 9.08 15.81
N ALA A 188 -7.56 8.11 16.73
CA ALA A 188 -6.63 6.99 16.67
C ALA A 188 -6.86 6.18 15.39
N LEU A 189 -5.76 5.87 14.68
CA LEU A 189 -5.79 5.06 13.45
C LEU A 189 -5.13 3.71 13.68
N HIS A 190 -5.77 2.65 13.20
CA HIS A 190 -5.20 1.31 13.15
C HIS A 190 -4.97 0.92 11.69
N MET A 191 -3.79 1.24 11.19
CA MET A 191 -3.45 1.05 9.77
C MET A 191 -2.64 -0.23 9.55
N ILE A 192 -2.88 -0.85 8.40
CA ILE A 192 -2.05 -1.93 7.85
C ILE A 192 -1.67 -1.56 6.43
N GLY A 193 -0.39 -1.66 6.09
CA GLY A 193 0.09 -1.44 4.74
C GLY A 193 1.55 -1.81 4.57
N ALA A 194 1.94 -2.13 3.35
CA ALA A 194 3.34 -2.29 3.00
C ALA A 194 4.12 -0.99 3.28
N PRO A 195 5.43 -1.03 3.61
CA PRO A 195 6.17 0.16 4.02
C PRO A 195 6.23 1.29 2.99
N LEU A 196 6.17 0.99 1.69
CA LEU A 196 6.00 2.05 0.68
C LEU A 196 4.65 2.75 0.83
N GLN A 197 3.59 2.00 1.11
CA GLN A 197 2.24 2.56 1.32
C GLN A 197 2.21 3.43 2.56
N ILE A 198 2.76 2.96 3.68
CA ILE A 198 2.85 3.75 4.92
C ILE A 198 3.61 5.06 4.68
N LYS A 199 4.77 5.02 4.03
CA LYS A 199 5.53 6.25 3.69
C LYS A 199 4.73 7.21 2.82
N VAL A 200 3.98 6.69 1.85
CA VAL A 200 3.10 7.51 1.00
C VAL A 200 1.99 8.13 1.84
N TRP A 201 1.35 7.37 2.73
CA TRP A 201 0.29 7.86 3.60
C TRP A 201 0.78 8.88 4.62
N GLU A 202 1.96 8.69 5.21
CA GLU A 202 2.64 9.68 6.03
C GLU A 202 2.93 10.97 5.25
N ALA A 203 3.38 10.86 3.99
CA ALA A 203 3.59 12.01 3.13
C ALA A 203 2.28 12.74 2.81
N LEU A 204 1.18 12.02 2.60
CA LEU A 204 -0.15 12.60 2.41
C LEU A 204 -0.61 13.38 3.64
N LEU A 205 -0.43 12.84 4.84
CA LEU A 205 -0.81 13.49 6.11
C LEU A 205 -0.10 14.84 6.34
N ARG A 206 1.07 15.04 5.72
CA ARG A 206 1.81 16.31 5.78
C ARG A 206 1.29 17.38 4.83
N ILE A 207 0.42 17.04 3.88
CA ILE A 207 -0.20 18.01 2.98
C ILE A 207 -1.31 18.72 3.76
N PRO A 208 -1.24 20.04 4.00
CA PRO A 208 -2.25 20.75 4.78
C PRO A 208 -3.63 20.74 4.11
N SER A 209 -4.69 20.97 4.91
CA SER A 209 -6.03 21.21 4.36
C SER A 209 -6.01 22.40 3.38
N GLY A 210 -6.77 22.28 2.30
CA GLY A 210 -6.84 23.30 1.24
C GLY A 210 -5.63 23.31 0.29
N HIS A 211 -4.62 22.47 0.54
CA HIS A 211 -3.45 22.34 -0.32
C HIS A 211 -3.47 21.02 -1.09
N VAL A 212 -2.78 21.00 -2.23
CA VAL A 212 -2.62 19.82 -3.08
C VAL A 212 -1.16 19.56 -3.38
N SER A 213 -0.83 18.32 -3.71
CA SER A 213 0.50 17.92 -4.17
C SER A 213 0.39 16.96 -5.35
N THR A 214 1.47 16.81 -6.12
CA THR A 214 1.51 15.90 -7.26
C THR A 214 2.06 14.53 -6.87
N TYR A 215 1.67 13.47 -7.57
CA TYR A 215 2.27 12.13 -7.37
C TYR A 215 3.81 12.14 -7.50
N SER A 216 4.37 13.04 -8.33
CA SER A 216 5.81 13.23 -8.46
C SER A 216 6.45 13.85 -7.23
N GLU A 217 5.82 14.87 -6.63
CA GLU A 217 6.31 15.51 -5.40
C GLU A 217 6.23 14.56 -4.21
N ILE A 218 5.14 13.80 -4.10
CA ILE A 218 5.01 12.75 -3.06
C ILE A 218 6.11 11.71 -3.24
N ALA A 219 6.39 11.26 -4.47
CA ALA A 219 7.47 10.32 -4.75
C ALA A 219 8.84 10.89 -4.36
N GLN A 220 9.06 12.19 -4.58
CA GLN A 220 10.30 12.87 -4.20
C GLN A 220 10.43 13.00 -2.68
N SER A 221 9.37 13.38 -1.97
CA SER A 221 9.40 13.59 -0.51
C SER A 221 9.65 12.31 0.28
N ILE A 222 9.27 11.14 -0.26
CA ILE A 222 9.56 9.83 0.35
C ILE A 222 10.92 9.24 -0.08
N GLY A 223 11.73 9.99 -0.83
CA GLY A 223 13.05 9.55 -1.32
C GLY A 223 12.98 8.50 -2.44
N ALA A 224 11.87 8.41 -3.17
CA ALA A 224 11.66 7.46 -4.26
C ALA A 224 11.22 8.15 -5.57
N PRO A 225 12.00 9.11 -6.12
CA PRO A 225 11.57 10.00 -7.22
C PRO A 225 11.24 9.29 -8.54
N ARG A 226 11.56 8.01 -8.70
CA ARG A 226 11.23 7.20 -9.89
C ARG A 226 10.01 6.28 -9.68
N ALA A 227 9.36 6.35 -8.52
CA ALA A 227 8.31 5.43 -8.11
C ALA A 227 6.89 6.00 -8.27
N GLN A 228 6.65 6.95 -9.20
CA GLN A 228 5.37 7.67 -9.30
C GLN A 228 4.17 6.74 -9.48
N ARG A 229 4.30 5.67 -10.28
CA ARG A 229 3.22 4.68 -10.46
C ARG A 229 2.91 3.93 -9.18
N ALA A 230 3.95 3.47 -8.46
CA ALA A 230 3.80 2.77 -7.20
C ALA A 230 3.21 3.68 -6.11
N VAL A 231 3.58 4.97 -6.11
CA VAL A 231 2.94 5.99 -5.28
C VAL A 231 1.46 6.11 -5.62
N GLY A 232 1.09 6.22 -6.90
CA GLY A 232 -0.32 6.26 -7.32
C GLY A 232 -1.12 5.05 -6.82
N THR A 233 -0.57 3.84 -6.94
CA THR A 233 -1.19 2.62 -6.39
C THR A 233 -1.33 2.67 -4.87
N ALA A 234 -0.31 3.17 -4.16
CA ALA A 234 -0.35 3.32 -2.70
C ALA A 234 -1.39 4.35 -2.24
N VAL A 235 -1.50 5.48 -2.95
CA VAL A 235 -2.55 6.50 -2.71
C VAL A 235 -3.94 5.88 -2.88
N GLY A 236 -4.16 5.09 -3.94
CA GLY A 236 -5.44 4.42 -4.18
C GLY A 236 -5.80 3.36 -3.14
N ARG A 237 -4.80 2.71 -2.53
CA ARG A 237 -4.99 1.69 -1.49
C ARG A 237 -5.14 2.24 -0.08
N ASN A 238 -5.36 3.54 0.08
CA ASN A 238 -5.61 4.16 1.38
C ASN A 238 -6.81 3.47 2.09
N PRO A 239 -6.63 2.91 3.31
CA PRO A 239 -7.71 2.29 4.08
C PRO A 239 -8.63 3.30 4.76
N VAL A 240 -8.16 4.50 5.08
CA VAL A 240 -8.92 5.50 5.84
C VAL A 240 -8.99 6.79 5.05
N SER A 241 -9.80 6.76 3.99
CA SER A 241 -10.03 7.95 3.15
C SER A 241 -10.57 9.10 3.99
N TRP A 242 -10.37 10.35 3.53
CA TRP A 242 -10.58 11.59 4.30
C TRP A 242 -9.55 11.82 5.42
N LEU A 243 -9.37 10.86 6.34
CA LEU A 243 -8.39 10.97 7.44
C LEU A 243 -6.94 10.96 6.92
N ILE A 244 -6.62 10.02 6.03
CA ILE A 244 -5.45 10.16 5.16
C ILE A 244 -5.93 10.88 3.90
N PRO A 245 -5.41 12.09 3.59
CA PRO A 245 -5.98 12.96 2.58
C PRO A 245 -5.50 12.60 1.16
N CYS A 246 -5.80 11.38 0.71
CA CYS A 246 -5.45 10.88 -0.62
C CYS A 246 -6.11 11.68 -1.77
N HIS A 247 -7.19 12.42 -1.48
CA HIS A 247 -7.83 13.34 -2.43
C HIS A 247 -6.97 14.56 -2.77
N ARG A 248 -5.98 14.92 -1.93
CA ARG A 248 -5.04 16.03 -2.17
C ARG A 248 -3.94 15.68 -3.19
N ALA A 249 -3.86 14.43 -3.65
CA ALA A 249 -2.88 13.98 -4.64
C ALA A 249 -3.40 14.13 -6.08
N LEU A 250 -2.68 14.90 -6.91
CA LEU A 250 -3.04 15.23 -8.29
C LEU A 250 -2.01 14.75 -9.32
N ARG A 251 -2.40 14.75 -10.59
CA ARG A 251 -1.45 14.57 -11.70
C ARG A 251 -0.54 15.79 -11.82
N LYS A 252 0.64 15.62 -12.42
CA LYS A 252 1.60 16.73 -12.64
C LYS A 252 1.00 17.89 -13.46
N SER A 253 0.00 17.61 -14.32
CA SER A 253 -0.71 18.62 -15.09
C SER A 253 -1.71 19.46 -14.27
N GLY A 254 -1.88 19.19 -12.97
CA GLY A 254 -2.95 19.76 -12.15
C GLY A 254 -4.31 19.08 -12.32
N ALA A 255 -4.46 18.21 -13.31
CA ALA A 255 -5.70 17.47 -13.51
C ALA A 255 -5.96 16.47 -12.37
N LEU A 256 -7.24 16.23 -12.08
CA LEU A 256 -7.64 15.18 -11.15
C LEU A 256 -7.12 13.82 -11.63
N GLY A 257 -6.31 13.17 -10.80
CA GLY A 257 -6.07 11.73 -10.88
C GLY A 257 -7.30 10.96 -10.43
N GLY A 258 -7.36 9.67 -10.76
CA GLY A 258 -8.40 8.77 -10.25
C GLY A 258 -8.53 8.83 -8.73
N TYR A 259 -9.71 8.44 -8.24
CA TYR A 259 -10.00 8.34 -6.82
C TYR A 259 -10.74 7.04 -6.57
N HIS A 260 -10.35 6.32 -5.51
CA HIS A 260 -10.89 4.98 -5.23
C HIS A 260 -12.42 4.98 -5.08
N TRP A 261 -12.96 6.03 -4.44
CA TRP A 261 -14.40 6.20 -4.21
C TRP A 261 -15.08 7.16 -5.21
N GLY A 262 -14.47 7.36 -6.38
CA GLY A 262 -15.04 8.17 -7.46
C GLY A 262 -14.57 9.62 -7.52
N LEU A 263 -14.44 10.14 -8.75
CA LEU A 263 -13.96 11.50 -8.99
C LEU A 263 -14.88 12.61 -8.44
N PRO A 264 -16.22 12.47 -8.43
CA PRO A 264 -17.10 13.46 -7.81
C PRO A 264 -16.82 13.66 -6.32
N VAL A 265 -16.62 12.57 -5.57
CA VAL A 265 -16.26 12.62 -4.14
C VAL A 265 -14.95 13.37 -3.92
N LYS A 266 -13.92 13.07 -4.72
CA LYS A 266 -12.63 13.79 -4.65
C LYS A 266 -12.78 15.28 -4.91
N ARG A 267 -13.60 15.66 -5.89
CA ARG A 267 -13.85 17.07 -6.22
C ARG A 267 -14.59 17.78 -5.08
N ALA A 268 -15.60 17.13 -4.50
CA ALA A 268 -16.35 17.66 -3.36
C ALA A 268 -15.44 17.91 -2.15
N MET A 269 -14.54 16.97 -1.82
CA MET A 269 -13.57 17.15 -0.73
C MET A 269 -12.63 18.33 -0.95
N LEU A 270 -12.08 18.46 -2.16
CA LEU A 270 -11.20 19.58 -2.50
C LEU A 270 -11.93 20.93 -2.42
N ALA A 271 -13.17 21.00 -2.93
CA ALA A 271 -13.99 22.20 -2.84
C ALA A 271 -14.36 22.56 -1.39
N PHE A 272 -14.71 21.56 -0.58
CA PHE A 272 -15.02 21.72 0.83
C PHE A 272 -13.84 22.28 1.63
N GLU A 273 -12.63 21.79 1.36
CA GLU A 273 -11.42 22.32 2.00
C GLU A 273 -11.06 23.72 1.54
N ALA A 274 -11.22 24.03 0.24
CA ALA A 274 -10.95 25.36 -0.30
C ALA A 274 -11.86 26.43 0.34
N ALA A 275 -13.16 26.18 0.40
CA ALA A 275 -14.14 27.11 0.99
C ALA A 275 -13.81 27.45 2.45
N ARG A 276 -13.44 26.46 3.26
CA ARG A 276 -13.07 26.65 4.67
C ARG A 276 -11.70 27.30 4.87
N SER A 277 -10.84 27.25 3.86
CA SER A 277 -9.56 27.96 3.89
C SER A 277 -9.76 29.45 3.66
N GLU A 278 -10.68 29.82 2.75
CA GLU A 278 -11.04 31.21 2.47
C GLU A 278 -11.71 31.85 3.69
N GLU A 279 -12.69 31.17 4.31
CA GLU A 279 -13.36 31.64 5.54
C GLU A 279 -12.39 31.89 6.72
N ARG A 280 -11.29 31.14 6.81
CA ARG A 280 -10.24 31.32 7.84
C ARG A 280 -9.22 32.39 7.50
N SER A 281 -9.15 32.84 6.24
CA SER A 281 -8.26 33.94 5.83
C SER A 281 -8.94 35.30 5.99
N ASP A 282 -10.27 35.32 5.98
CA ASP A 282 -11.10 36.53 6.09
C ASP A 282 -11.58 36.82 7.53
N ALA A 283 -11.20 35.96 8.50
CA ALA A 283 -11.52 36.07 9.93
C ALA A 283 -10.26 36.34 10.76
#